data_AF-A0A177WET7-F1
#
_entry.id   AF-A0A177WET7-F1
#
_cell.length_a   1.000
_cell.length_b   1.000
_cell.length_c   1.000
_cell.angle_alpha   90.00
_cell.angle_beta   90.00
_cell.angle_gamma   90.00
#
_symmetry.space_group_name_H-M   'P 1'
#
loop_
_entity.id
_entity.type
_entity.pdbx_description
1 polymer ?
#
loop_
_entity_poly.entity_id
_entity_poly.type
_entity_poly.pdbx_seq_one_letter_code
_entity_poly.pdbx_strand_id
1 'polypeptide(L)'
;METLSKMPIETHHLRHSLVGRIVMFYTKCDRVTPSIRRIANDLIRRWMRPILKRSANYKDQELQEVRINSLETRPFKKQRPQASESPSSQSIMSSVRARIPMPVAPSFTVIPVSNVPQIGNGEKRVDKYRKLKSTMKMIKSRNAK
;
A
#
# COMPACT_ATOMS: atom_id res chain seq x y z
N MET A 1 -31.48 1.23 -6.38
CA MET A 1 -30.05 1.18 -5.96
C MET A 1 -29.35 2.52 -6.10
N GLU A 2 -29.58 3.26 -7.19
CA GLU A 2 -28.96 4.58 -7.39
C GLU A 2 -29.35 5.64 -6.35
N THR A 3 -30.57 5.56 -5.79
CA THR A 3 -31.02 6.43 -4.70
C THR A 3 -30.17 6.30 -3.45
N LEU A 4 -29.79 5.07 -3.08
CA LEU A 4 -28.92 4.80 -1.93
C LEU A 4 -27.48 5.32 -2.14
N SER A 5 -27.04 5.48 -3.39
CA SER A 5 -25.71 6.01 -3.71
C SER A 5 -25.61 7.53 -3.48
N LYS A 6 -26.73 8.25 -3.68
CA LYS A 6 -26.80 9.71 -3.58
C LYS A 6 -26.94 10.21 -2.13
N MET A 7 -27.40 9.35 -1.22
CA MET A 7 -27.64 9.72 0.18
C MET A 7 -26.34 9.66 1.01
N PRO A 8 -26.05 10.67 1.86
CA PRO A 8 -24.97 10.58 2.82
C PRO A 8 -25.36 9.62 3.96
N ILE A 9 -24.83 8.40 3.92
CA ILE A 9 -25.12 7.38 4.92
C ILE A 9 -23.87 7.11 5.77
N GLU A 10 -24.00 7.31 7.07
CA GLU A 10 -23.00 7.02 8.11
C GLU A 10 -23.20 5.65 8.77
N THR A 11 -22.21 5.24 9.57
CA THR A 11 -22.17 3.94 10.26
C THR A 11 -23.34 3.74 11.23
N HIS A 12 -23.81 4.79 11.90
CA HIS A 12 -24.93 4.72 12.84
C HIS A 12 -26.24 4.38 12.11
N HIS A 13 -26.50 4.98 10.96
CA HIS A 13 -27.65 4.66 10.12
C HIS A 13 -27.66 3.21 9.65
N LEU A 14 -26.49 2.64 9.28
CA LEU A 14 -26.39 1.23 8.92
C LEU A 14 -26.77 0.29 10.07
N ARG A 15 -26.37 0.66 11.30
CA ARG A 15 -26.63 -0.15 12.50
C ARG A 15 -28.12 -0.18 12.84
N HIS A 16 -28.80 0.97 12.76
CA HIS A 16 -30.22 1.08 13.10
C HIS A 16 -31.13 0.53 11.98
N SER A 17 -30.85 0.84 10.72
CA SER A 17 -31.70 0.42 9.58
C SER A 17 -31.45 -0.98 9.08
N LEU A 18 -30.30 -1.60 9.43
CA LEU A 18 -29.85 -2.90 8.94
C LEU A 18 -29.78 -3.02 7.40
N VAL A 19 -29.78 -1.89 6.68
CA VAL A 19 -29.74 -1.85 5.20
C VAL A 19 -28.50 -2.55 4.64
N GLY A 20 -27.40 -2.57 5.38
CA GLY A 20 -26.16 -3.25 4.99
C GLY A 20 -26.34 -4.75 4.75
N ARG A 21 -27.23 -5.44 5.49
CA ARG A 21 -27.49 -6.88 5.31
C ARG A 21 -28.18 -7.15 3.96
N ILE A 22 -29.14 -6.31 3.61
CA ILE A 22 -29.87 -6.40 2.34
C ILE A 22 -28.94 -6.09 1.16
N VAL A 23 -28.10 -5.05 1.26
CA VAL A 23 -27.15 -4.74 0.18
C VAL A 23 -26.11 -5.86 0.01
N MET A 24 -25.65 -6.48 1.11
CA MET A 24 -24.79 -7.68 1.06
C MET A 24 -25.48 -8.89 0.43
N PHE A 25 -26.80 -9.02 0.57
CA PHE A 25 -27.54 -10.05 -0.14
C PHE A 25 -27.47 -9.82 -1.66
N TYR A 26 -27.67 -8.58 -2.12
CA TYR A 26 -27.58 -8.23 -3.54
C TYR A 26 -26.18 -8.46 -4.18
N THR A 27 -25.10 -8.50 -3.40
CA THR A 27 -23.78 -8.84 -3.94
C THR A 27 -23.58 -10.34 -4.15
N LYS A 28 -24.27 -11.17 -3.36
CA LYS A 28 -24.15 -12.64 -3.41
C LYS A 28 -25.15 -13.30 -4.35
N CYS A 29 -26.28 -12.65 -4.64
CA CYS A 29 -27.32 -13.25 -5.47
C CYS A 29 -26.97 -13.28 -6.96
N ASP A 30 -27.04 -14.48 -7.55
CA ASP A 30 -26.79 -14.67 -8.99
C ASP A 30 -27.89 -14.13 -9.90
N ARG A 31 -29.11 -13.98 -9.37
CA ARG A 31 -30.29 -13.49 -10.10
C ARG A 31 -30.28 -11.98 -10.35
N VAL A 32 -29.30 -11.26 -9.81
CA VAL A 32 -29.21 -9.80 -9.86
C VAL A 32 -28.39 -9.36 -11.06
N THR A 33 -28.85 -8.31 -11.75
CA THR A 33 -28.13 -7.77 -12.91
C THR A 33 -26.70 -7.35 -12.53
N PRO A 34 -25.70 -7.54 -13.42
CA PRO A 34 -24.32 -7.23 -13.11
C PRO A 34 -24.10 -5.73 -12.81
N SER A 35 -24.91 -4.85 -13.39
CA SER A 35 -24.90 -3.41 -13.07
C SER A 35 -25.25 -3.16 -11.60
N ILE A 36 -26.34 -3.74 -11.13
CA ILE A 36 -26.78 -3.60 -9.73
C ILE A 36 -25.75 -4.22 -8.78
N ARG A 37 -25.18 -5.37 -9.14
CA ARG A 37 -24.14 -6.03 -8.34
C ARG A 37 -22.91 -5.14 -8.17
N ARG A 38 -22.47 -4.43 -9.22
CA ARG A 38 -21.34 -3.48 -9.14
C ARG A 38 -21.64 -2.34 -8.18
N ILE A 39 -22.83 -1.75 -8.28
CA ILE A 39 -23.27 -0.67 -7.38
C ILE A 39 -23.32 -1.15 -5.93
N ALA A 40 -23.89 -2.33 -5.67
CA ALA A 40 -23.95 -2.91 -4.32
C ALA A 40 -22.55 -3.14 -3.74
N ASN A 41 -21.61 -3.67 -4.52
CA ASN A 41 -20.23 -3.84 -4.09
C ASN A 41 -19.55 -2.51 -3.74
N ASP A 42 -19.80 -1.47 -4.53
CA ASP A 42 -19.24 -0.14 -4.28
C ASP A 42 -19.82 0.49 -3.00
N LEU A 43 -21.14 0.38 -2.79
CA LEU A 43 -21.81 0.83 -1.56
C LEU A 43 -21.22 0.14 -0.32
N ILE A 44 -21.05 -1.18 -0.36
CA ILE A 44 -20.45 -1.94 0.75
C ILE A 44 -19.02 -1.48 1.01
N ARG A 45 -18.20 -1.30 -0.03
CA ARG A 45 -16.84 -0.77 0.11
C ARG A 45 -16.85 0.60 0.78
N ARG A 46 -17.75 1.50 0.36
CA ARG A 46 -17.86 2.85 0.92
C ARG A 46 -18.26 2.82 2.40
N TRP A 47 -19.24 2.00 2.78
CA TRP A 47 -19.75 1.93 4.15
C TRP A 47 -18.86 1.14 5.12
N MET A 48 -18.13 0.12 4.64
CA MET A 48 -17.22 -0.67 5.49
C MET A 48 -15.90 0.06 5.80
N ARG A 49 -15.48 1.00 4.95
CA ARG A 49 -14.23 1.77 5.13
C ARG A 49 -14.04 2.40 6.52
N PRO A 50 -14.98 3.21 7.04
CA PRO A 50 -14.83 3.80 8.37
C PRO A 50 -14.75 2.76 9.48
N ILE A 51 -15.36 1.59 9.30
CA ILE A 51 -15.32 0.49 10.27
C ILE A 51 -13.94 -0.19 10.27
N LEU A 52 -13.36 -0.39 9.08
CA LEU A 52 -12.07 -1.06 8.90
C LEU A 52 -10.85 -0.14 9.12
N LYS A 53 -11.07 1.16 9.34
CA LYS A 53 -10.03 2.20 9.45
C LYS A 53 -9.01 2.17 8.29
N ARG A 54 -9.42 1.68 7.13
CA ARG A 54 -8.57 1.58 5.93
C ARG A 54 -9.05 2.62 4.91
N SER A 55 -8.16 3.54 4.58
CA SER A 55 -8.34 4.54 3.54
C SER A 55 -8.33 3.89 2.15
N ALA A 56 -8.89 4.58 1.16
CA ALA A 56 -8.79 4.17 -0.24
C ALA A 56 -7.77 4.96 -1.05
N ASN A 57 -7.17 5.96 -0.41
CA ASN A 57 -6.06 6.68 -1.00
C ASN A 57 -4.83 5.79 -0.85
N TYR A 58 -4.18 5.50 -1.96
CA TYR A 58 -2.91 4.75 -1.99
C TYR A 58 -1.85 5.37 -1.07
N LYS A 59 -1.86 6.70 -0.92
CA LYS A 59 -0.91 7.45 -0.09
C LYS A 59 -1.07 7.21 1.41
N ASP A 60 -2.27 6.85 1.84
CA ASP A 60 -2.60 6.63 3.25
C ASP A 60 -2.41 5.15 3.64
N GLN A 61 -1.99 4.30 2.69
CA GLN A 61 -1.66 2.92 2.97
C GLN A 61 -0.28 2.86 3.63
N GLU A 62 -0.27 2.70 4.95
CA GLU A 62 0.94 2.38 5.70
C GLU A 62 1.38 0.96 5.31
N LEU A 63 2.21 0.89 4.27
CA LEU A 63 2.83 -0.36 3.85
C LEU A 63 3.93 -0.70 4.86
N GLN A 64 3.95 -1.94 5.31
CA GLN A 64 4.94 -2.39 6.29
C GLN A 64 6.34 -2.30 5.67
N GLU A 65 7.16 -1.42 6.20
CA GLU A 65 8.57 -1.29 5.86
C GLU A 65 9.35 -2.43 6.51
N VAL A 66 9.99 -3.28 5.71
CA VAL A 66 10.89 -4.31 6.22
C VAL A 66 12.33 -3.84 6.06
N ARG A 67 13.02 -3.63 7.18
CA ARG A 67 14.48 -3.41 7.19
C ARG A 67 15.17 -4.75 6.99
N ILE A 68 15.74 -4.95 5.80
CA ILE A 68 16.54 -6.14 5.53
C ILE A 68 17.91 -5.92 6.17
N ASN A 69 18.14 -6.54 7.33
CA ASN A 69 19.46 -6.59 7.95
C ASN A 69 20.37 -7.47 7.07
N SER A 70 21.22 -6.84 6.27
CA SER A 70 22.16 -7.54 5.38
C SER A 70 23.11 -8.50 6.13
N LEU A 71 23.32 -8.29 7.44
CA LEU A 71 24.20 -9.11 8.29
C LEU A 71 23.55 -10.41 8.77
N GLU A 72 22.23 -10.52 8.73
CA GLU A 72 21.48 -11.71 9.17
C GLU A 72 20.97 -12.56 8.01
N THR A 73 21.24 -12.14 6.77
CA THR A 73 20.86 -12.90 5.58
C THR A 73 21.79 -14.09 5.43
N ARG A 74 21.54 -15.15 6.22
CA ARG A 74 22.00 -16.50 5.87
C ARG A 74 21.61 -16.73 4.41
N PRO A 75 22.50 -17.24 3.55
CA PRO A 75 22.14 -17.49 2.16
C PRO A 75 20.90 -18.39 2.18
N PHE A 76 19.76 -17.84 1.77
CA PHE A 76 18.55 -18.61 1.56
C PHE A 76 18.93 -19.70 0.56
N LYS A 77 19.09 -20.93 1.06
CA LYS A 77 19.22 -22.13 0.24
C LYS A 77 18.05 -22.07 -0.71
N LYS A 78 18.31 -21.97 -2.03
CA LYS A 78 17.29 -21.85 -3.08
C LYS A 78 16.23 -22.96 -2.89
N GLN A 79 15.20 -22.70 -2.11
CA GLN A 79 14.03 -23.53 -2.05
C GLN A 79 13.25 -23.15 -3.30
N ARG A 80 13.30 -24.08 -4.26
CA ARG A 80 12.43 -24.13 -5.43
C ARG A 80 11.03 -23.72 -4.98
N PRO A 81 10.42 -22.66 -5.55
CA PRO A 81 9.09 -22.25 -5.13
C PRO A 81 8.14 -23.42 -5.39
N GLN A 82 7.68 -24.07 -4.33
CA GLN A 82 6.51 -24.93 -4.43
C GLN A 82 5.34 -24.01 -4.69
N ALA A 83 4.80 -24.13 -5.90
CA ALA A 83 3.58 -23.48 -6.30
C ALA A 83 2.52 -23.75 -5.23
N SER A 84 1.94 -22.68 -4.68
CA SER A 84 0.70 -22.77 -3.94
C SER A 84 -0.39 -23.25 -4.90
N GLU A 85 -0.67 -24.55 -4.86
CA GLU A 85 -1.82 -25.16 -5.52
C GLU A 85 -3.10 -24.48 -5.00
N SER A 86 -3.71 -23.66 -5.86
CA SER A 86 -5.13 -23.33 -5.74
C SER A 86 -5.88 -24.36 -6.58
N PRO A 87 -6.85 -25.11 -6.02
CA PRO A 87 -7.52 -26.17 -6.75
C PRO A 87 -8.65 -25.57 -7.58
N SER A 88 -8.38 -25.28 -8.86
CA SER A 88 -9.44 -25.27 -9.86
C SER A 88 -8.84 -25.30 -11.26
N SER A 89 -8.85 -26.49 -11.86
CA SER A 89 -9.50 -26.73 -13.16
C SER A 89 -9.09 -28.11 -13.63
N GLN A 90 -10.05 -29.02 -13.57
CA GLN A 90 -9.99 -30.31 -14.24
C GLN A 90 -9.70 -30.10 -15.73
N SER A 91 -8.83 -30.98 -16.26
CA SER A 91 -8.75 -31.44 -17.65
C SER A 91 -8.82 -30.39 -18.77
N ILE A 92 -7.70 -30.12 -19.44
CA ILE A 92 -7.61 -30.31 -20.89
C ILE A 92 -6.22 -30.88 -21.24
N MET A 93 -6.31 -32.06 -21.84
CA MET A 93 -5.35 -32.86 -22.55
C MET A 93 -4.15 -32.11 -23.17
N SER A 94 -3.02 -32.81 -23.12
CA SER A 94 -1.77 -32.59 -23.86
C SER A 94 -1.95 -31.87 -25.21
N SER A 95 -1.74 -30.55 -25.22
CA SER A 95 -1.46 -29.82 -26.45
C SER A 95 0.03 -29.54 -26.52
N VAL A 96 0.66 -30.03 -27.58
CA VAL A 96 2.04 -29.72 -28.01
C VAL A 96 2.09 -28.26 -28.47
N ARG A 97 1.91 -27.30 -27.55
CA ARG A 97 2.06 -25.88 -27.81
C ARG A 97 2.82 -25.22 -26.68
N ALA A 98 3.79 -24.39 -27.02
CA ALA A 98 4.51 -23.58 -26.05
C ALA A 98 3.52 -22.66 -25.31
N ARG A 99 3.51 -22.73 -23.99
CA ARG A 99 2.69 -21.84 -23.16
C ARG A 99 3.29 -20.43 -23.19
N ILE A 100 2.47 -19.45 -23.53
CA ILE A 100 2.83 -18.04 -23.45
C ILE A 100 2.88 -17.65 -21.97
N PRO A 101 4.02 -17.13 -21.45
CA PRO A 101 4.08 -16.66 -20.08
C PRO A 101 3.12 -15.49 -19.90
N MET A 102 2.18 -15.61 -18.96
CA MET A 102 1.31 -14.51 -18.61
C MET A 102 2.05 -13.51 -17.72
N PRO A 103 1.83 -12.20 -17.92
CA PRO A 103 2.41 -11.18 -17.06
C PRO A 103 1.83 -11.31 -15.65
N VAL A 104 2.62 -11.83 -14.72
CA VAL A 104 2.31 -11.79 -13.29
C VAL A 104 2.61 -10.37 -12.83
N ALA A 105 1.56 -9.57 -12.60
CA ALA A 105 1.73 -8.27 -11.95
C ALA A 105 2.38 -8.52 -10.58
N PRO A 106 3.55 -7.94 -10.28
CA PRO A 106 4.17 -8.19 -9.00
C PRO A 106 3.37 -7.46 -7.91
N SER A 107 2.62 -8.22 -7.12
CA SER A 107 1.92 -7.71 -5.93
C SER A 107 2.94 -7.55 -4.79
N PHE A 108 3.74 -6.49 -4.82
CA PHE A 108 4.65 -6.17 -3.74
C PHE A 108 3.88 -5.54 -2.57
N THR A 109 3.72 -6.29 -1.49
CA THR A 109 3.09 -5.83 -0.24
C THR A 109 4.06 -5.02 0.64
N VAL A 110 5.36 -5.12 0.38
CA VAL A 110 6.43 -4.60 1.24
C VAL A 110 7.22 -3.55 0.48
N ILE A 111 7.40 -2.37 1.10
CA ILE A 111 8.29 -1.34 0.58
C ILE A 111 9.73 -1.67 1.01
N PRO A 112 10.70 -1.74 0.08
CA PRO A 112 12.10 -1.88 0.44
C PRO A 112 12.64 -0.57 1.03
N VAL A 113 13.24 -0.64 2.21
CA VAL A 113 13.95 0.50 2.81
C VAL A 113 15.41 0.47 2.36
N SER A 114 15.93 1.60 1.86
CA SER A 114 17.34 1.71 1.50
C SER A 114 18.22 1.69 2.76
N ASN A 115 19.13 0.72 2.86
CA ASN A 115 20.14 0.69 3.93
C ASN A 115 21.39 1.53 3.61
N VAL A 116 21.27 2.50 2.69
CA VAL A 116 22.38 3.39 2.35
C VAL A 116 22.59 4.35 3.52
N PRO A 117 23.77 4.37 4.16
CA PRO A 117 24.04 5.35 5.20
C PRO A 117 23.91 6.74 4.57
N GLN A 118 22.92 7.50 5.03
CA GLN A 118 22.76 8.91 4.70
C GLN A 118 23.98 9.64 5.30
N ILE A 119 25.06 9.73 4.53
CA ILE A 119 26.25 10.50 4.90
C ILE A 119 25.78 11.95 5.03
N GLY A 120 25.67 12.40 6.28
CA GLY A 120 25.13 13.69 6.65
C GLY A 120 25.90 14.82 5.98
N ASN A 121 25.32 15.39 4.92
CA ASN A 121 25.77 16.65 4.34
C ASN A 121 25.48 17.86 5.25
N GLY A 122 24.84 17.66 6.40
CA GLY A 122 24.57 18.67 7.42
C GLY A 122 25.83 19.14 8.16
N GLU A 123 26.70 18.21 8.57
CA GLU A 123 27.89 18.50 9.40
C GLU A 123 28.85 19.46 8.68
N LYS A 124 29.16 19.15 7.40
CA LYS A 124 30.06 19.96 6.55
C LYS A 124 29.52 21.37 6.28
N ARG A 125 28.20 21.60 6.35
CA ARG A 125 27.61 22.93 6.18
C ARG A 125 27.85 23.78 7.44
N VAL A 126 27.60 23.22 8.62
CA VAL A 126 27.76 23.91 9.91
C VAL A 126 29.23 24.32 10.14
N ASP A 127 30.18 23.44 9.79
CA ASP A 127 31.60 23.73 9.96
C ASP A 127 32.12 24.89 9.11
N LYS A 128 31.59 25.06 7.89
CA LYS A 128 31.97 26.16 6.99
C LYS A 128 31.55 27.51 7.56
N TYR A 129 30.31 27.60 8.05
CA TYR A 129 29.78 28.84 8.65
C TYR A 129 30.45 29.16 9.99
N ARG A 130 30.85 28.14 10.76
CA ARG A 130 31.57 28.32 12.02
C ARG A 130 32.96 28.90 11.81
N LYS A 131 33.72 28.37 10.84
CA LYS A 131 35.06 28.88 10.48
C LYS A 131 34.99 30.31 9.95
N LEU A 132 34.05 30.60 9.05
CA LEU A 132 33.86 31.95 8.50
C LEU A 132 33.48 32.98 9.58
N LYS A 133 32.61 32.60 10.52
CA LYS A 133 32.22 33.49 11.62
C LYS A 133 33.38 33.79 12.56
N SER A 134 34.26 32.80 12.80
CA SER A 134 35.47 32.97 13.61
C SER A 134 36.48 33.92 12.94
N THR A 135 36.72 33.76 11.63
CA THR A 135 37.62 34.66 10.88
C THR A 135 37.07 36.08 10.82
N MET A 136 35.78 36.26 10.56
CA MET A 136 35.13 37.58 10.57
C MET A 136 35.20 38.26 11.94
N LYS A 137 35.08 37.50 13.03
CA LYS A 137 35.23 38.03 14.39
C LYS A 137 36.65 38.56 14.63
N MET A 138 37.68 37.83 14.20
CA MET A 138 39.08 38.28 14.30
C MET A 138 39.37 39.52 13.46
N ILE A 139 38.81 39.61 12.25
CA ILE A 139 38.99 40.79 11.39
C ILE A 139 38.30 42.00 12.01
N LYS A 140 37.08 41.83 12.53
CA LYS A 140 36.34 42.90 13.20
C LYS A 140 37.06 43.42 14.46
N SER A 141 37.70 42.54 15.24
CA SER A 141 38.47 42.97 16.42
C SER A 141 39.78 43.68 16.05
N ARG A 142 40.35 43.44 14.87
CA ARG A 142 41.56 44.13 14.39
C ARG A 142 41.29 45.55 13.90
N ASN A 143 40.10 45.80 13.34
CA ASN A 143 39.67 47.12 12.86
C ASN A 143 39.01 48.01 13.94
N ALA A 144 38.89 47.53 15.17
CA ALA A 144 38.24 48.25 16.27
C ALA A 144 39.25 48.97 17.19
N LYS A 145 40.41 49.35 16.65
CA LYS A 145 41.45 50.09 17.36
C LYS A 145 41.82 51.34 16.57
#